data_AF-A0A7W8P0U8-F1
#
_entry.id   AF-A0A7W8P0U8-F1
#
_cell.length_a   1.000
_cell.length_b   1.000
_cell.length_c   1.000
_cell.angle_alpha   90.00
_cell.angle_beta   90.00
_cell.angle_gamma   90.00
#
_symmetry.space_group_name_H-M   'P 1'
#
loop_
_entity.id
_entity.type
_entity.pdbx_description
1 polymer ?
#
loop_
_entity_poly.entity_id
_entity_poly.type
_entity_poly.pdbx_seq_one_letter_code
_entity_poly.pdbx_strand_id
1 'polypeptide(L)'
;MPTVNAYIPQVSALIFETEEGVRKASACIEFGGWNADKATLTPIKVGALLAMPGAPTLTWVMDSLAAAVEAGRVDPETCLTQLFASPSDMRDMRAVLRDEGRELWLSDRHRSALLKLGASSIDLVSYADVAAFFDPA
;
A
#
# COMPACT_ATOMS: atom_id res chain seq x y z
N MET A 1 -29.25 3.58 32.17
CA MET A 1 -27.93 2.98 31.89
C MET A 1 -27.48 3.53 30.55
N PRO A 2 -26.33 4.21 30.44
CA PRO A 2 -25.86 4.64 29.13
C PRO A 2 -25.45 3.41 28.33
N THR A 3 -26.07 3.25 27.17
CA THR A 3 -25.74 2.23 26.18
C THR A 3 -24.28 2.43 25.80
N VAL A 4 -23.41 1.51 26.19
CA VAL A 4 -22.05 1.46 25.67
C VAL A 4 -22.19 1.23 24.18
N ASN A 5 -22.00 2.27 23.38
CA ASN A 5 -21.83 2.13 21.94
C ASN A 5 -20.67 1.16 21.76
N ALA A 6 -20.96 -0.06 21.35
CA ALA A 6 -19.94 -1.02 20.96
C ALA A 6 -19.07 -0.31 19.92
N TYR A 7 -17.80 -0.13 20.21
CA TYR A 7 -16.83 0.33 19.22
C TYR A 7 -16.85 -0.70 18.09
N ILE A 8 -17.47 -0.32 16.97
CA ILE A 8 -17.38 -1.09 15.74
C ILE A 8 -16.06 -0.66 15.12
N PRO A 9 -15.05 -1.53 15.03
CA PRO A 9 -13.81 -1.18 14.34
C PRO A 9 -14.18 -0.79 12.90
N GLN A 10 -13.97 0.47 12.55
CA GLN A 10 -14.10 0.89 11.17
C GLN A 10 -12.85 0.44 10.44
N VAL A 11 -13.03 -0.46 9.47
CA VAL A 11 -11.96 -0.84 8.55
C VAL A 11 -11.46 0.44 7.89
N SER A 12 -10.14 0.68 7.92
CA SER A 12 -9.55 1.83 7.26
C SER A 12 -9.90 1.80 5.77
N ALA A 13 -10.54 2.87 5.29
CA ALA A 13 -10.89 3.00 3.89
C ALA A 13 -9.62 3.13 3.06
N LEU A 14 -9.56 2.42 1.95
CA LEU A 14 -8.50 2.60 0.96
C LEU A 14 -8.81 3.83 0.10
N ILE A 15 -7.79 4.40 -0.52
CA ILE A 15 -7.88 5.64 -1.29
C ILE A 15 -8.96 5.56 -2.38
N PHE A 16 -9.16 4.40 -3.03
CA PHE A 16 -10.21 4.22 -4.04
C PHE A 16 -11.61 3.93 -3.48
N GLU A 17 -11.81 3.90 -2.17
CA GLU A 17 -13.12 3.69 -1.52
C GLU A 17 -13.79 5.00 -1.09
N THR A 18 -13.12 6.14 -1.28
CA THR A 18 -13.64 7.48 -0.94
C THR A 18 -13.77 8.34 -2.19
N GLU A 19 -14.77 9.22 -2.28
CA GLU A 19 -14.96 10.08 -3.47
C GLU A 19 -13.75 10.97 -3.76
N GLU A 20 -13.13 11.54 -2.71
CA GLU A 20 -11.90 12.33 -2.86
C GLU A 20 -10.72 11.47 -3.31
N GLY A 21 -10.56 10.29 -2.71
CA GLY A 21 -9.45 9.42 -3.02
C GLY A 21 -9.58 8.74 -4.38
N VAL A 22 -10.78 8.48 -4.90
CA VAL A 22 -11.00 8.00 -6.28
C VAL A 22 -10.41 8.97 -7.31
N ARG A 23 -10.54 10.29 -7.08
CA ARG A 23 -9.92 11.29 -7.96
C ARG A 23 -8.39 11.21 -7.93
N LYS A 24 -7.80 11.05 -6.74
CA LYS A 24 -6.35 10.90 -6.57
C LYS A 24 -5.84 9.59 -7.17
N ALA A 25 -6.54 8.48 -6.91
CA ALA A 25 -6.26 7.15 -7.45
C ALA A 25 -6.31 7.12 -8.99
N SER A 26 -7.30 7.81 -9.57
CA SER A 26 -7.43 7.90 -11.04
C SER A 26 -6.25 8.61 -11.69
N ALA A 27 -5.64 9.59 -11.01
CA ALA A 27 -4.42 10.24 -11.49
C ALA A 27 -3.19 9.34 -11.35
N CYS A 28 -3.18 8.41 -10.38
CA CYS A 28 -2.06 7.48 -10.17
C CYS A 28 -2.10 6.25 -11.09
N ILE A 29 -3.28 5.88 -11.63
CA ILE A 29 -3.48 4.61 -12.33
C ILE A 29 -2.59 4.44 -13.57
N GLU A 30 -2.19 5.53 -14.23
CA GLU A 30 -1.29 5.49 -15.38
C GLU A 30 0.14 5.04 -15.02
N PHE A 31 0.51 5.18 -13.75
CA PHE A 31 1.79 4.73 -13.20
C PHE A 31 1.74 3.30 -12.66
N GLY A 32 0.62 2.60 -12.82
CA GLY A 32 0.36 1.26 -12.29
C GLY A 32 -0.32 1.29 -10.92
N GLY A 33 -0.50 0.12 -10.32
CA GLY A 33 -1.18 -0.09 -9.04
C GLY A 33 -2.50 -0.85 -9.21
N TRP A 34 -3.33 -0.78 -8.18
CA TRP A 34 -4.61 -1.49 -8.14
C TRP A 34 -5.67 -0.74 -8.95
N ASN A 35 -6.23 -1.42 -9.95
CA ASN A 35 -7.42 -0.96 -10.64
C ASN A 35 -8.67 -1.58 -9.99
N ALA A 36 -9.42 -0.78 -9.24
CA ALA A 36 -10.61 -1.23 -8.53
C ALA A 36 -11.73 -1.71 -9.46
N ASP A 37 -11.93 -1.03 -10.60
CA ASP A 37 -12.99 -1.37 -11.56
C ASP A 37 -12.76 -2.73 -12.21
N LYS A 38 -11.49 -3.03 -12.53
CA LYS A 38 -11.10 -4.29 -13.21
C LYS A 38 -10.66 -5.38 -12.24
N ALA A 39 -10.50 -5.06 -10.95
CA ALA A 39 -9.89 -5.91 -9.94
C ALA A 39 -8.55 -6.51 -10.39
N THR A 40 -7.66 -5.66 -10.91
CA THR A 40 -6.34 -6.07 -11.43
C THR A 40 -5.23 -5.25 -10.82
N LEU A 41 -4.10 -5.90 -10.54
CA LEU A 41 -2.87 -5.25 -10.14
C LEU A 41 -1.96 -5.10 -11.37
N THR A 42 -1.50 -3.88 -11.60
CA THR A 42 -0.47 -3.57 -12.60
C THR A 42 0.81 -3.12 -11.90
N PRO A 43 2.01 -3.51 -12.36
CA PRO A 43 3.26 -3.13 -11.72
C PRO A 43 3.43 -1.60 -11.64
N ILE A 44 3.76 -1.09 -10.46
CA ILE A 44 3.89 0.35 -10.15
C ILE A 44 5.27 0.86 -10.56
N LYS A 45 5.30 1.98 -11.27
CA LYS A 45 6.48 2.76 -11.63
C LYS A 45 6.68 3.88 -10.61
N VAL A 46 7.19 3.55 -9.43
CA VAL A 46 7.35 4.47 -8.29
C VAL A 46 8.21 5.69 -8.64
N GLY A 47 9.32 5.50 -9.38
CA GLY A 47 10.17 6.62 -9.76
C GLY A 47 9.44 7.64 -10.66
N ALA A 48 8.56 7.16 -11.55
CA ALA A 48 7.72 8.03 -12.36
C ALA A 48 6.60 8.69 -11.54
N LEU A 49 6.00 7.96 -10.60
CA LEU A 49 4.98 8.48 -9.70
C LEU A 49 5.51 9.59 -8.79
N LEU A 50 6.75 9.45 -8.29
CA LEU A 50 7.42 10.48 -7.47
C LEU A 50 7.72 11.77 -8.24
N ALA A 51 7.84 11.70 -9.57
CA ALA A 51 7.99 12.89 -10.39
C ALA A 51 6.68 13.69 -10.55
N MET A 52 5.53 13.10 -10.22
CA MET A 52 4.24 13.78 -10.24
C MET A 52 4.05 14.65 -8.98
N PRO A 53 3.88 15.97 -9.11
CA PRO A 53 3.71 16.85 -7.97
C PRO A 53 2.47 16.49 -7.13
N GLY A 54 2.67 16.31 -5.83
CA GLY A 54 1.57 16.01 -4.89
C GLY A 54 1.03 14.57 -4.98
N ALA A 55 1.74 13.66 -5.65
CA ALA A 55 1.36 12.26 -5.70
C ALA A 55 1.31 11.64 -4.29
N PRO A 56 0.22 10.95 -3.91
CA PRO A 56 0.12 10.26 -2.62
C PRO A 56 0.83 8.89 -2.70
N THR A 57 2.13 8.88 -3.00
CA THR A 57 2.90 7.66 -3.36
C THR A 57 2.81 6.57 -2.30
N LEU A 58 3.09 6.90 -1.04
CA LEU A 58 3.03 5.94 0.07
C LEU A 58 1.64 5.30 0.19
N THR A 59 0.60 6.12 0.23
CA THR A 59 -0.79 5.66 0.31
C THR A 59 -1.18 4.83 -0.92
N TRP A 60 -0.86 5.29 -2.12
CA TRP A 60 -1.22 4.60 -3.37
C TRP A 60 -0.62 3.19 -3.45
N VAL A 61 0.67 3.06 -3.15
CA VAL A 61 1.37 1.77 -3.20
C VAL A 61 0.83 0.82 -2.12
N MET A 62 0.69 1.29 -0.88
CA MET A 62 0.24 0.46 0.24
C MET A 62 -1.22 0.04 0.10
N ASP A 63 -2.08 0.93 -0.39
CA ASP A 63 -3.48 0.60 -0.66
C ASP A 63 -3.63 -0.36 -1.83
N SER A 64 -2.80 -0.20 -2.87
CA SER A 64 -2.76 -1.13 -4.00
C SER A 64 -2.34 -2.53 -3.56
N LEU A 65 -1.33 -2.64 -2.69
CA LEU A 65 -0.90 -3.89 -2.10
C LEU A 65 -2.03 -4.53 -1.29
N ALA A 66 -2.66 -3.77 -0.38
CA ALA A 66 -3.69 -4.30 0.48
C ALA A 66 -4.91 -4.81 -0.30
N ALA A 67 -5.41 -4.05 -1.28
CA ALA A 67 -6.52 -4.53 -2.09
C ALA A 67 -6.15 -5.74 -2.95
N ALA A 68 -4.94 -5.77 -3.52
CA ALA A 68 -4.54 -6.90 -4.34
C ALA A 68 -4.40 -8.18 -3.50
N VAL A 69 -3.91 -8.08 -2.26
CA VAL A 69 -3.88 -9.19 -1.29
C VAL A 69 -5.29 -9.60 -0.87
N GLU A 70 -6.17 -8.66 -0.56
CA GLU A 70 -7.56 -8.95 -0.20
C GLU A 70 -8.35 -9.61 -1.32
N ALA A 71 -8.07 -9.24 -2.57
CA ALA A 71 -8.65 -9.84 -3.76
C ALA A 71 -8.00 -11.18 -4.14
N GLY A 72 -6.96 -11.63 -3.42
CA GLY A 72 -6.22 -12.86 -3.75
C GLY A 72 -5.51 -12.82 -5.10
N ARG A 73 -5.12 -11.61 -5.55
CA ARG A 73 -4.46 -11.36 -6.85
C ARG A 73 -2.94 -11.28 -6.76
N VAL A 74 -2.38 -11.54 -5.57
CA VAL A 74 -0.95 -11.49 -5.30
C VAL A 74 -0.51 -12.83 -4.74
N ASP A 75 0.59 -13.33 -5.27
CA ASP A 75 1.28 -14.50 -4.72
C ASP A 75 2.37 -14.03 -3.73
N PRO A 76 2.38 -14.51 -2.47
CA PRO A 76 3.37 -14.10 -1.48
C PRO A 76 4.82 -14.24 -1.92
N GLU A 77 5.16 -15.30 -2.67
CA GLU A 77 6.54 -15.55 -3.10
C GLU A 77 7.02 -14.57 -4.19
N THR A 78 6.08 -14.04 -4.99
CA THR A 78 6.38 -13.15 -6.12
C THR A 78 5.75 -11.76 -5.94
N CYS A 79 5.30 -11.41 -4.74
CA CYS A 79 4.49 -10.22 -4.51
C CYS A 79 5.20 -8.92 -4.91
N LEU A 80 6.48 -8.79 -4.58
CA LEU A 80 7.27 -7.60 -4.89
C LEU A 80 7.49 -7.46 -6.41
N THR A 81 7.70 -8.57 -7.13
CA THR A 81 7.88 -8.53 -8.59
C THR A 81 6.56 -8.32 -9.34
N GLN A 82 5.42 -8.65 -8.72
CA GLN A 82 4.08 -8.31 -9.21
C GLN A 82 3.71 -6.85 -8.93
N LEU A 83 4.14 -6.31 -7.79
CA LEU A 83 3.78 -4.97 -7.32
C LEU A 83 4.61 -3.88 -8.02
N PHE A 84 5.89 -4.10 -8.31
CA PHE A 84 6.79 -3.08 -8.85
C PHE A 84 7.24 -3.38 -10.28
N ALA A 85 7.33 -2.33 -11.10
CA ALA A 85 7.74 -2.44 -12.50
C ALA A 85 9.24 -2.74 -12.65
N SER A 86 10.06 -2.38 -11.65
CA SER A 86 11.50 -2.62 -11.65
C SER A 86 12.10 -2.70 -10.23
N PRO A 87 13.31 -3.26 -10.07
CA PRO A 87 14.04 -3.19 -8.80
C PRO A 87 14.42 -1.76 -8.36
N SER A 88 14.49 -0.79 -9.27
CA SER A 88 14.63 0.63 -8.91
C SER A 88 13.38 1.15 -8.23
N ASP A 89 12.18 0.81 -8.73
CA ASP A 89 10.93 1.25 -8.14
C ASP A 89 10.74 0.71 -6.71
N MET A 90 11.22 -0.51 -6.45
CA MET A 90 11.28 -1.07 -5.08
C MET A 90 12.18 -0.24 -4.16
N ARG A 91 13.39 0.13 -4.64
CA ARG A 91 14.33 0.95 -3.88
C ARG A 91 13.77 2.35 -3.60
N ASP A 92 13.07 2.93 -4.57
CA ASP A 92 12.41 4.23 -4.43
C ASP A 92 11.29 4.13 -3.39
N MET A 93 10.45 3.08 -3.42
CA MET A 93 9.42 2.88 -2.40
C MET A 93 10.03 2.69 -1.00
N ARG A 94 11.16 1.98 -0.89
CA ARG A 94 11.88 1.84 0.37
C ARG A 94 12.40 3.19 0.91
N ALA A 95 12.78 4.12 0.04
CA ALA A 95 13.12 5.48 0.46
C ALA A 95 11.88 6.22 0.98
N VAL A 96 10.76 6.17 0.24
CA VAL A 96 9.47 6.75 0.64
C VAL A 96 9.01 6.25 2.02
N LEU A 97 9.06 4.93 2.25
CA LEU A 97 8.68 4.35 3.55
C LEU A 97 9.55 4.86 4.70
N ARG A 98 10.85 5.08 4.48
CA ARG A 98 11.76 5.59 5.51
C ARG A 98 11.58 7.08 5.76
N ASP A 99 11.36 7.86 4.71
CA ASP A 99 11.36 9.32 4.77
C ASP A 99 9.98 9.87 5.15
N GLU A 100 8.92 9.40 4.49
CA GLU A 100 7.53 9.82 4.74
C GLU A 100 6.87 8.98 5.85
N GLY A 101 7.28 7.71 5.97
CA GLY A 101 6.63 6.75 6.86
C GLY A 101 7.06 6.78 8.32
N ARG A 102 8.07 7.58 8.69
CA ARG A 102 8.67 7.58 10.04
C ARG A 102 7.70 7.97 11.15
N GLU A 103 6.84 8.94 10.88
CA GLU A 103 5.87 9.48 11.85
C GLU A 103 4.46 8.91 11.62
N LEU A 104 4.30 8.00 10.65
CA LEU A 104 3.01 7.45 10.25
C LEU A 104 2.87 6.02 10.77
N TRP A 105 1.82 5.81 11.57
CA TRP A 105 1.44 4.47 12.00
C TRP A 105 0.90 3.66 10.84
N LEU A 106 1.31 2.40 10.79
CA LEU A 106 0.84 1.46 9.80
C LEU A 106 -0.66 1.22 9.99
N SER A 107 -1.44 1.32 8.92
CA SER A 107 -2.87 1.02 9.01
C SER A 107 -3.10 -0.47 9.31
N ASP A 108 -4.17 -0.80 10.04
CA ASP A 108 -4.52 -2.20 10.33
C ASP A 108 -4.70 -3.03 9.05
N ARG A 109 -5.19 -2.40 7.98
CA ARG A 109 -5.43 -3.06 6.69
C ARG A 109 -4.12 -3.39 5.98
N HIS A 110 -3.17 -2.45 5.96
CA HIS A 110 -1.82 -2.71 5.43
C HIS A 110 -1.07 -3.73 6.27
N ARG A 111 -1.17 -3.63 7.59
CA ARG A 111 -0.60 -4.62 8.52
C ARG A 111 -1.14 -6.02 8.24
N SER A 112 -2.46 -6.16 8.07
CA SER A 112 -3.10 -7.43 7.73
C SER A 112 -2.59 -7.97 6.39
N ALA A 113 -2.46 -7.12 5.37
CA ALA A 113 -1.92 -7.50 4.08
C ALA A 113 -0.46 -8.00 4.19
N LEU A 114 0.40 -7.26 4.89
CA LEU A 114 1.80 -7.65 5.09
C LEU A 114 1.94 -8.98 5.86
N LEU A 115 1.10 -9.20 6.89
CA LEU A 115 1.08 -10.48 7.62
C LEU A 115 0.68 -11.64 6.70
N LYS A 116 -0.29 -11.46 5.80
CA LYS A 116 -0.67 -12.48 4.80
C LYS A 116 0.44 -12.76 3.80
N LEU A 117 1.32 -11.79 3.56
CA LEU A 117 2.50 -11.93 2.71
C LEU A 117 3.73 -12.49 3.45
N GLY A 118 3.60 -12.86 4.72
CA GLY A 118 4.68 -13.50 5.49
C GLY A 118 5.59 -12.55 6.25
N ALA A 119 5.24 -11.26 6.40
CA ALA A 119 6.03 -10.27 7.15
C ALA A 119 5.95 -10.44 8.69
N SER A 120 5.75 -11.66 9.21
CA SER A 120 5.52 -11.92 10.64
C SER A 120 6.74 -11.70 11.53
N SER A 121 7.93 -11.64 10.94
CA SER A 121 9.20 -11.37 11.63
C SER A 121 9.57 -9.88 11.70
N ILE A 122 8.79 -9.01 11.05
CA ILE A 122 9.02 -7.56 11.01
C ILE A 122 8.15 -6.89 12.07
N ASP A 123 8.67 -5.83 12.70
CA ASP A 123 7.85 -5.01 13.60
C ASP A 123 6.88 -4.15 12.77
N LEU A 124 5.60 -4.49 12.77
CA LEU A 124 4.59 -3.86 11.90
C LEU A 124 3.88 -2.71 12.61
N VAL A 125 4.65 -1.71 13.08
CA VAL A 125 4.13 -0.55 13.85
C VAL A 125 4.03 0.70 12.98
N SER A 126 5.11 1.11 12.33
CA SER A 126 5.14 2.25 11.42
C SER A 126 5.43 1.84 9.98
N TYR A 127 5.16 2.73 9.03
CA TYR A 127 5.56 2.49 7.64
C TYR A 127 7.09 2.44 7.47
N ALA A 128 7.84 3.13 8.31
CA ALA A 128 9.30 3.05 8.28
C ALA A 128 9.82 1.67 8.69
N ASP A 129 9.18 1.01 9.66
CA ASP A 129 9.60 -0.31 10.13
C ASP A 129 9.43 -1.40 9.06
N VAL A 130 8.42 -1.24 8.19
CA VAL A 130 8.15 -2.20 7.11
C VAL A 130 9.03 -1.99 5.89
N ALA A 131 9.88 -0.95 5.84
CA ALA A 131 10.75 -0.68 4.70
C ALA A 131 11.69 -1.85 4.36
N ALA A 132 12.08 -2.66 5.35
CA ALA A 132 12.90 -3.85 5.15
C ALA A 132 12.20 -4.94 4.32
N PHE A 133 10.86 -4.99 4.32
CA PHE A 133 10.08 -5.90 3.49
C PHE A 133 10.27 -5.61 1.98
N PHE A 134 10.56 -4.36 1.63
CA PHE A 134 10.67 -3.87 0.25
C PHE A 134 12.13 -3.87 -0.27
N ASP A 135 13.02 -4.65 0.36
CA ASP A 135 14.41 -4.78 -0.11
C ASP A 135 14.48 -5.78 -1.28
N PRO A 136 15.06 -5.40 -2.44
CA PRO A 136 15.40 -6.40 -3.46
C PRO A 136 16.46 -7.35 -2.90
N ALA A 137 16.13 -8.64 -2.83
CA ALA A 137 17.07 -9.70 -2.46
C ALA A 137 18.27 -9.80 -3.41
#